data_AF-R8BQ10-F1
#
_entry.id   AF-R8BQ10-F1
#
_cell.length_a   1.000
_cell.length_b   1.000
_cell.length_c   1.000
_cell.angle_alpha   90.00
_cell.angle_beta   90.00
_cell.angle_gamma   90.00
#
_symmetry.space_group_name_H-M   'P 1'
#
loop_
_entity.id
_entity.type
_entity.pdbx_description
1 polymer ?
#
loop_
_entity_poly.entity_id
_entity_poly.type
_entity_poly.pdbx_seq_one_letter_code
_entity_poly.pdbx_strand_id
1 'polypeptide(L)'
;MSAIFADASDSSLALFKEVFEKERKGLSKNNKKRKREQLDLENDKFGDYYDEDSLSSSGGSEPPTPQKAGRLAEIEDDAASWTNSCLSESVQLRLRIFSLLSKACYECPGLLVINLDDLYIDFARRIKELPLSAFSLFISSQATPLVRDAYVSLLRAVIPSFMPSSSPDPWKIDPETDKINGLSVQIMEKCFLPFAANVVGAEANAKLSLLLEAMLRGLWAYGDIPYSRSLAKAVEKGIQARNEKAKKKGARGKGDVGDKAALDILSASSRRLSLLMDVIEAESMDDD
;
A
#
# COMPACT_ATOMS: atom_id res chain seq x y z
N MET A 1 -2.36 -16.97 -0.21
CA MET A 1 -1.98 -15.55 -0.05
C MET A 1 -2.75 -14.58 -0.94
N SER A 2 -3.03 -14.89 -2.20
CA SER A 2 -3.62 -13.96 -3.18
C SER A 2 -4.92 -13.26 -2.73
N ALA A 3 -5.78 -13.93 -1.95
CA ALA A 3 -7.06 -13.37 -1.49
C ALA A 3 -6.88 -12.12 -0.60
N ILE A 4 -5.78 -12.00 0.15
CA ILE A 4 -5.53 -10.84 1.03
C ILE A 4 -5.35 -9.55 0.21
N PHE A 5 -4.92 -9.67 -1.05
CA PHE A 5 -4.69 -8.54 -1.95
C PHE A 5 -5.82 -8.31 -2.95
N ALA A 6 -6.95 -9.02 -2.82
CA ALA A 6 -8.10 -8.80 -3.69
C ALA A 6 -8.57 -7.34 -3.60
N ASP A 7 -8.80 -6.72 -4.75
CA ASP A 7 -9.05 -5.29 -4.92
C ASP A 7 -10.44 -5.01 -5.51
N ALA A 8 -11.33 -5.99 -5.45
CA ALA A 8 -12.66 -5.95 -6.04
C ALA A 8 -12.72 -5.63 -7.55
N SER A 9 -11.58 -5.65 -8.26
CA SER A 9 -11.58 -5.59 -9.73
C SER A 9 -12.29 -6.81 -10.31
N ASP A 10 -12.77 -6.71 -11.56
CA ASP A 10 -13.37 -7.84 -12.27
C ASP A 10 -12.48 -9.09 -12.27
N SER A 11 -11.15 -8.89 -12.34
CA SER A 11 -10.16 -9.96 -12.28
C SER A 11 -10.11 -10.65 -10.91
N SER A 12 -10.11 -9.87 -9.82
CA SER A 12 -10.20 -10.38 -8.45
C SER A 12 -11.53 -11.08 -8.20
N LEU A 13 -12.64 -10.53 -8.69
CA LEU A 13 -13.99 -11.08 -8.49
C LEU A 13 -14.23 -12.40 -9.24
N ALA A 14 -13.49 -12.64 -10.33
CA ALA A 14 -13.50 -13.91 -11.04
C ALA A 14 -12.75 -15.01 -10.28
N LEU A 15 -11.65 -14.65 -9.61
CA LEU A 15 -10.83 -15.57 -8.81
C LEU A 15 -11.43 -15.85 -7.43
N PHE A 16 -12.02 -14.84 -6.80
CA PHE A 16 -12.58 -14.90 -5.45
C PHE A 16 -14.10 -14.69 -5.51
N LYS A 17 -14.82 -15.82 -5.48
CA LYS A 17 -16.29 -15.85 -5.53
C LYS A 17 -16.90 -15.37 -4.21
N GLU A 18 -18.14 -14.91 -4.27
CA GLU A 18 -18.92 -14.54 -3.09
C GLU A 18 -18.97 -15.70 -2.10
N VAL A 19 -18.75 -15.37 -0.83
CA VAL A 19 -18.90 -16.34 0.27
C VAL A 19 -20.32 -16.24 0.86
N PHE A 20 -20.89 -15.04 0.88
CA PHE A 20 -22.23 -14.79 1.39
C PHE A 20 -23.23 -14.54 0.27
N GLU A 21 -24.47 -15.01 0.46
CA GLU A 21 -25.54 -14.72 -0.50
C GLU A 21 -25.74 -13.21 -0.66
N LYS A 22 -25.66 -12.73 -1.90
CA LYS A 22 -25.90 -11.32 -2.27
C LYS A 22 -24.87 -10.36 -1.66
N GLU A 23 -23.63 -10.82 -1.38
CA GLU A 23 -22.53 -9.99 -0.88
C GLU A 23 -22.28 -8.76 -1.77
N ARG A 24 -22.38 -8.93 -3.10
CA ARG A 24 -22.17 -7.85 -4.07
C ARG A 24 -23.41 -7.01 -4.34
N LYS A 25 -24.56 -7.31 -3.70
CA LYS A 25 -25.78 -6.52 -3.87
C LYS A 25 -25.65 -5.25 -3.04
N GLY A 26 -24.96 -4.25 -3.60
CA GLY A 26 -24.89 -2.91 -3.02
C GLY A 26 -26.28 -2.30 -2.80
N LEU A 27 -26.34 -1.19 -2.05
CA LEU A 27 -27.54 -0.37 -1.93
C LEU A 27 -28.09 -0.12 -3.34
N SER A 28 -29.31 -0.60 -3.58
CA SER A 28 -29.95 -0.53 -4.89
C SER A 28 -29.82 0.90 -5.44
N LYS A 29 -29.14 1.07 -6.58
CA LYS A 29 -29.03 2.36 -7.29
C LYS A 29 -30.40 2.88 -7.77
N ASN A 30 -31.50 2.21 -7.47
CA ASN A 30 -32.86 2.73 -7.58
C ASN A 30 -33.19 3.80 -6.53
N ASN A 31 -32.24 4.66 -6.17
CA ASN A 31 -32.61 6.04 -5.90
C ASN A 31 -32.78 6.73 -7.25
N LYS A 32 -33.84 6.32 -7.99
CA LYS A 32 -34.54 7.30 -8.83
C LYS A 32 -34.80 8.44 -7.86
N LYS A 33 -34.08 9.56 -7.99
CA LYS A 33 -34.46 10.81 -7.32
C LYS A 33 -35.94 10.96 -7.66
N ARG A 34 -36.83 10.62 -6.72
CA ARG A 34 -38.26 10.85 -6.90
C ARG A 34 -38.33 12.33 -7.20
N LYS A 35 -38.81 12.64 -8.41
CA LYS A 35 -39.00 14.02 -8.85
C LYS A 35 -39.94 14.59 -7.80
N ARG A 36 -39.45 15.44 -6.90
CA ARG A 36 -40.32 16.11 -5.91
C ARG A 36 -41.31 16.91 -6.75
N GLU A 37 -42.56 16.46 -6.81
CA GLU A 37 -43.62 17.29 -7.38
C GLU A 37 -43.72 18.58 -6.56
N GLN A 38 -43.93 19.68 -7.26
CA GLN A 38 -44.05 21.01 -6.65
C GLN A 38 -45.27 21.01 -5.73
N LEU A 39 -45.05 21.42 -4.49
CA LEU A 39 -46.12 21.60 -3.50
C LEU A 39 -47.02 22.77 -3.97
N ASP A 40 -48.28 22.47 -4.28
CA ASP A 40 -49.29 23.47 -4.62
C ASP A 40 -50.30 23.55 -3.48
N LEU A 41 -50.04 24.50 -2.57
CA LEU A 41 -50.81 24.71 -1.35
C LEU A 41 -52.14 25.43 -1.60
N GLU A 42 -52.32 26.08 -2.76
CA GLU A 42 -53.57 26.77 -3.10
C GLU A 42 -54.64 25.80 -3.61
N ASN A 43 -54.23 24.64 -4.14
CA ASN A 43 -55.12 23.61 -4.67
C ASN A 43 -55.12 22.31 -3.84
N ASP A 44 -54.74 22.37 -2.55
CA ASP A 44 -54.68 21.22 -1.63
C ASP A 44 -53.89 20.00 -2.16
N LYS A 45 -52.86 20.23 -3.00
CA LYS A 45 -51.94 19.18 -3.46
C LYS A 45 -50.72 19.09 -2.56
N PHE A 46 -50.91 18.39 -1.46
CA PHE A 46 -49.83 17.94 -0.59
C PHE A 46 -49.24 16.69 -1.24
N GLY A 47 -48.01 16.78 -1.76
CA GLY A 47 -47.33 15.62 -2.36
C GLY A 47 -47.30 14.40 -1.44
N ASP A 48 -46.84 13.28 -1.97
CA ASP A 48 -47.03 11.86 -1.57
C ASP A 48 -46.57 11.44 -0.15
N TYR A 49 -46.73 12.29 0.86
CA TYR A 49 -46.29 12.07 2.24
C TYR A 49 -47.15 11.05 3.00
N TYR A 50 -48.27 10.57 2.43
CA TYR A 50 -49.23 9.67 3.09
C TYR A 50 -49.43 8.29 2.42
N ASP A 51 -48.60 7.89 1.46
CA ASP A 51 -48.64 6.51 0.97
C ASP A 51 -47.90 5.58 1.96
N GLU A 52 -48.64 5.09 2.96
CA GLU A 52 -48.20 4.08 3.92
C GLU A 52 -48.04 2.66 3.32
N ASP A 53 -48.18 2.49 2.00
CA ASP A 53 -48.10 1.18 1.33
C ASP A 53 -46.70 0.82 0.79
N SER A 54 -45.63 1.49 1.23
CA SER A 54 -44.28 1.19 0.74
C SER A 54 -43.62 -0.07 1.32
N LEU A 55 -44.36 -0.90 2.08
CA LEU A 55 -43.85 -2.14 2.68
C LEU A 55 -44.29 -3.46 2.00
N SER A 56 -44.98 -3.44 0.85
CA SER A 56 -45.19 -4.70 0.13
C SER A 56 -45.41 -4.51 -1.38
N SER A 57 -44.46 -4.94 -2.19
CA SER A 57 -44.75 -5.30 -3.59
C SER A 57 -43.79 -6.39 -4.07
N SER A 58 -44.17 -7.62 -3.72
CA SER A 58 -43.83 -8.81 -4.50
C SER A 58 -44.78 -8.90 -5.70
N GLY A 59 -44.23 -9.13 -6.90
CA GLY A 59 -44.98 -9.59 -8.07
C GLY A 59 -45.20 -8.54 -9.17
N GLY A 60 -44.81 -8.91 -10.40
CA GLY A 60 -45.16 -8.15 -11.61
C GLY A 60 -44.04 -8.11 -12.66
N SER A 61 -43.86 -9.20 -13.39
CA SER A 61 -43.00 -9.33 -14.55
C SER A 61 -43.54 -8.59 -15.78
N GLU A 62 -42.72 -7.75 -16.42
CA GLU A 62 -42.78 -7.44 -17.85
C GLU A 62 -41.40 -6.94 -18.34
N PRO A 63 -40.90 -7.39 -19.51
CA PRO A 63 -39.53 -7.10 -19.94
C PRO A 63 -39.47 -5.85 -20.82
N PRO A 64 -38.58 -4.87 -20.55
CA PRO A 64 -38.21 -3.90 -21.57
C PRO A 64 -37.03 -4.41 -22.39
N THR A 65 -37.18 -4.26 -23.70
CA THR A 65 -36.27 -4.54 -24.80
C THR A 65 -34.84 -4.01 -24.54
N PRO A 66 -33.76 -4.77 -24.83
CA PRO A 66 -32.40 -4.32 -24.55
C PRO A 66 -31.95 -3.27 -25.58
N GLN A 67 -31.94 -2.00 -25.20
CA GLN A 67 -31.14 -1.00 -25.90
C GLN A 67 -29.66 -1.29 -25.59
N LYS A 68 -28.89 -1.57 -26.64
CA LYS A 68 -27.42 -1.63 -26.62
C LYS A 68 -26.87 -0.27 -26.17
N ALA A 69 -26.70 -0.08 -24.86
CA ALA A 69 -25.80 0.92 -24.33
C ALA A 69 -24.38 0.43 -24.63
N GLY A 70 -23.65 1.20 -25.44
CA GLY A 70 -22.23 0.96 -25.70
C GLY A 70 -21.50 0.81 -24.38
N ARG A 71 -20.94 -0.38 -24.15
CA ARG A 71 -19.99 -0.63 -23.08
C ARG A 71 -18.74 0.16 -23.44
N LEU A 72 -18.70 1.44 -23.07
CA LEU A 72 -17.45 2.05 -22.69
C LEU A 72 -17.03 1.27 -21.45
N ALA A 73 -16.24 0.21 -21.65
CA ALA A 73 -15.38 -0.26 -20.61
C ALA A 73 -14.47 0.92 -20.30
N GLU A 74 -14.87 1.76 -19.35
CA GLU A 74 -13.91 2.53 -18.58
C GLU A 74 -12.96 1.47 -18.05
N ILE A 75 -11.76 1.45 -18.62
CA ILE A 75 -10.62 0.77 -18.03
C ILE A 75 -10.45 1.53 -16.72
N GLU A 76 -11.11 1.07 -15.65
CA GLU A 76 -10.79 1.52 -14.31
C GLU A 76 -9.32 1.19 -14.13
N ASP A 77 -8.51 2.24 -14.06
CA ASP A 77 -7.10 2.14 -13.75
C ASP A 77 -6.98 1.37 -12.43
N ASP A 78 -6.24 0.25 -12.40
CA ASP A 78 -6.06 -0.57 -11.18
C ASP A 78 -5.59 0.30 -10.00
N ALA A 79 -4.87 1.41 -10.28
CA ALA A 79 -4.47 2.40 -9.29
C ALA A 79 -5.66 3.17 -8.66
N ALA A 80 -6.75 3.40 -9.40
CA ALA A 80 -7.96 4.08 -8.94
C ALA A 80 -8.80 3.20 -7.99
N SER A 81 -8.70 1.88 -8.09
CA SER A 81 -9.39 0.98 -7.17
C SER A 81 -8.84 1.16 -5.74
N TRP A 82 -7.52 1.13 -5.57
CA TRP A 82 -6.88 1.25 -4.26
C TRP A 82 -6.96 2.65 -3.61
N THR A 83 -7.26 3.68 -4.40
CA THR A 83 -7.48 5.03 -3.88
C THR A 83 -8.91 5.27 -3.43
N ASN A 84 -9.81 4.28 -3.57
CA ASN A 84 -11.11 4.35 -2.92
C ASN A 84 -10.98 4.22 -1.38
N SER A 85 -11.82 4.94 -0.63
CA SER A 85 -11.74 4.98 0.84
C SER A 85 -11.88 3.59 1.46
N CYS A 86 -12.74 2.75 0.89
CA CYS A 86 -13.05 1.43 1.45
C CYS A 86 -11.88 0.44 1.39
N LEU A 87 -11.17 0.36 0.25
CA LEU A 87 -10.05 -0.57 0.10
C LEU A 87 -8.82 -0.06 0.85
N SER A 88 -8.57 1.25 0.84
CA SER A 88 -7.46 1.83 1.61
C SER A 88 -7.63 1.64 3.12
N GLU A 89 -8.84 1.82 3.66
CA GLU A 89 -9.16 1.53 5.05
C GLU A 89 -9.02 0.04 5.39
N SER A 90 -9.29 -0.85 4.43
CA SER A 90 -9.19 -2.31 4.63
C SER A 90 -7.75 -2.80 4.83
N VAL A 91 -6.73 -2.00 4.49
CA VAL A 91 -5.31 -2.41 4.58
C VAL A 91 -4.92 -2.80 6.01
N GLN A 92 -5.43 -2.10 7.02
CA GLN A 92 -5.14 -2.46 8.42
C GLN A 92 -5.70 -3.84 8.78
N LEU A 93 -6.90 -4.17 8.30
CA LEU A 93 -7.47 -5.50 8.52
C LEU A 93 -6.65 -6.58 7.79
N ARG A 94 -6.20 -6.29 6.57
CA ARG A 94 -5.33 -7.21 5.80
C ARG A 94 -4.00 -7.48 6.51
N LEU A 95 -3.38 -6.44 7.08
CA LEU A 95 -2.16 -6.59 7.89
C LEU A 95 -2.42 -7.35 9.19
N ARG A 96 -3.59 -7.19 9.83
CA ARG A 96 -3.98 -7.98 11.01
C ARG A 96 -4.13 -9.46 10.66
N ILE A 97 -4.78 -9.77 9.54
CA ILE A 97 -4.91 -11.14 9.05
C ILE A 97 -3.52 -11.73 8.77
N PHE A 98 -2.64 -10.98 8.10
CA PHE A 98 -1.26 -11.40 7.88
C PHE A 98 -0.51 -11.64 9.19
N SER A 99 -0.68 -10.78 10.19
CA SER A 99 -0.09 -10.94 11.52
C SER A 99 -0.54 -12.24 12.19
N LEU A 100 -1.84 -12.55 12.14
CA LEU A 100 -2.39 -13.81 12.68
C LEU A 100 -1.83 -15.03 11.96
N LEU A 101 -1.73 -14.98 10.62
CA LEU A 101 -1.13 -16.06 9.83
C LEU A 101 0.35 -16.24 10.15
N SER A 102 1.11 -15.15 10.26
CA SER A 102 2.51 -15.18 10.67
C SER A 102 2.68 -15.82 12.04
N LYS A 103 1.82 -15.45 13.00
CA LYS A 103 1.85 -16.01 14.34
C LYS A 103 1.51 -17.50 14.33
N ALA A 104 0.49 -17.91 13.58
CA ALA A 104 0.11 -19.32 13.44
C ALA A 104 1.23 -20.16 12.80
N CYS A 105 1.89 -19.65 11.74
CA CYS A 105 3.05 -20.33 11.14
C CYS A 105 4.22 -20.49 12.13
N TYR A 106 4.44 -19.51 13.00
CA TYR A 106 5.52 -19.52 13.98
C TYR A 106 5.22 -20.44 15.18
N GLU A 107 4.06 -20.29 15.80
CA GLU A 107 3.70 -21.00 17.04
C GLU A 107 3.16 -22.41 16.80
N CYS A 108 2.61 -22.68 15.61
CA CYS A 108 2.04 -23.98 15.27
C CYS A 108 2.60 -24.54 13.95
N PRO A 109 3.90 -24.90 13.90
CA PRO A 109 4.49 -25.53 12.72
C PRO A 109 3.69 -26.77 12.30
N GLY A 110 3.28 -26.83 11.03
CA GLY A 110 2.49 -27.94 10.47
C GLY A 110 0.97 -27.78 10.54
N LEU A 111 0.43 -26.77 11.23
CA LEU A 111 -1.00 -26.44 11.19
C LEU A 111 -1.41 -25.87 9.83
N LEU A 112 -0.55 -25.02 9.26
CA LEU A 112 -0.73 -24.44 7.95
C LEU A 112 0.13 -25.18 6.93
N VAL A 113 -0.34 -25.22 5.68
CA VAL A 113 0.39 -25.82 4.55
C VAL A 113 1.64 -25.00 4.20
N ILE A 114 1.66 -23.71 4.55
CA ILE A 114 2.77 -22.79 4.28
C ILE A 114 3.64 -22.63 5.53
N ASN A 115 4.96 -22.62 5.37
CA ASN A 115 5.88 -22.28 6.45
C ASN A 115 6.01 -20.75 6.61
N LEU A 116 6.75 -20.31 7.63
CA LEU A 116 6.89 -18.89 7.93
C LEU A 116 7.64 -18.13 6.81
N ASP A 117 8.75 -18.65 6.32
CA ASP A 117 9.58 -17.96 5.32
C ASP A 117 8.83 -17.78 3.99
N ASP A 118 8.20 -18.85 3.51
CA ASP A 118 7.39 -18.83 2.29
C ASP A 118 6.21 -17.86 2.41
N LEU A 119 5.61 -17.75 3.61
CA LEU A 119 4.54 -16.79 3.88
C LEU A 119 5.02 -15.35 3.66
N TYR A 120 6.18 -14.98 4.21
CA TYR A 120 6.76 -13.64 4.05
C TYR A 120 7.20 -13.38 2.60
N ILE A 121 7.85 -14.35 1.96
CA ILE A 121 8.29 -14.26 0.56
C ILE A 121 7.08 -14.06 -0.36
N ASP A 122 6.02 -14.84 -0.19
CA ASP A 122 4.81 -14.73 -0.99
C ASP A 122 4.11 -13.38 -0.77
N PHE A 123 4.01 -12.93 0.48
CA PHE A 123 3.40 -11.65 0.80
C PHE A 123 4.20 -10.48 0.23
N ALA A 124 5.54 -10.51 0.38
CA ALA A 124 6.44 -9.51 -0.17
C ALA A 124 6.39 -9.43 -1.70
N ARG A 125 6.29 -10.59 -2.38
CA ARG A 125 6.12 -10.66 -3.84
C ARG A 125 4.86 -9.91 -4.28
N ARG A 126 3.74 -10.11 -3.56
CA ARG A 126 2.48 -9.41 -3.85
C ARG A 126 2.57 -7.92 -3.58
N ILE A 127 3.17 -7.51 -2.45
CA ILE A 127 3.37 -6.08 -2.15
C ILE A 127 4.15 -5.39 -3.26
N LYS A 128 5.24 -6.00 -3.74
CA LYS A 128 6.07 -5.44 -4.83
C LYS A 128 5.26 -5.11 -6.09
N GLU A 129 4.30 -5.97 -6.42
CA GLU A 129 3.46 -5.86 -7.62
C GLU A 129 2.39 -4.78 -7.51
N LEU A 130 2.05 -4.33 -6.30
CA LEU A 130 1.01 -3.33 -6.08
C LEU A 130 1.36 -1.97 -6.71
N PRO A 131 0.39 -1.20 -7.21
CA PRO A 131 0.61 0.18 -7.64
C PRO A 131 1.18 1.07 -6.53
N LEU A 132 1.81 2.18 -6.93
CA LEU A 132 2.16 3.38 -6.13
C LEU A 132 1.41 3.51 -4.80
N SER A 133 0.14 3.89 -4.95
CA SER A 133 -0.80 4.21 -3.89
C SER A 133 -0.98 3.05 -2.93
N ALA A 134 -1.28 1.86 -3.43
CA ALA A 134 -1.49 0.66 -2.64
C ALA A 134 -0.23 0.24 -1.88
N PHE A 135 0.93 0.21 -2.54
CA PHE A 135 2.21 -0.12 -1.93
C PHE A 135 2.49 0.76 -0.70
N SER A 136 2.23 2.07 -0.81
CA SER A 136 2.45 3.02 0.28
C SER A 136 1.61 2.72 1.52
N LEU A 137 0.39 2.20 1.35
CA LEU A 137 -0.49 1.86 2.48
C LEU A 137 0.02 0.65 3.27
N PHE A 138 0.60 -0.34 2.59
CA PHE A 138 1.16 -1.52 3.26
C PHE A 138 2.50 -1.22 3.93
N ILE A 139 3.35 -0.40 3.29
CA ILE A 139 4.69 -0.12 3.80
C ILE A 139 4.69 1.01 4.83
N SER A 140 4.02 2.13 4.59
CA SER A 140 4.10 3.33 5.43
C SER A 140 3.00 3.40 6.51
N SER A 141 2.44 2.25 6.91
CA SER A 141 1.36 2.18 7.91
C SER A 141 1.87 2.61 9.30
N GLN A 142 1.55 3.84 9.71
CA GLN A 142 1.92 4.38 11.03
C GLN A 142 1.29 3.60 12.21
N ALA A 143 0.20 2.88 11.95
CA ALA A 143 -0.50 2.05 12.92
C ALA A 143 -0.49 0.57 12.50
N THR A 144 0.67 0.09 12.02
CA THR A 144 0.81 -1.31 11.61
C THR A 144 0.43 -2.24 12.78
N PRO A 145 -0.43 -3.24 12.55
CA PRO A 145 -0.78 -4.24 13.56
C PRO A 145 0.33 -5.28 13.75
N LEU A 146 1.39 -5.23 12.94
CA LEU A 146 2.52 -6.14 13.05
C LEU A 146 3.40 -5.75 14.23
N VAL A 147 3.80 -6.75 15.01
CA VAL A 147 4.87 -6.58 15.99
C VAL A 147 6.18 -6.22 15.28
N ARG A 148 7.10 -5.57 15.99
CA ARG A 148 8.38 -5.06 15.45
C ARG A 148 9.06 -6.06 14.53
N ASP A 149 9.35 -7.26 15.02
CA ASP A 149 10.17 -8.25 14.29
C ASP A 149 9.47 -8.76 13.04
N ALA A 150 8.14 -8.89 13.09
CA ALA A 150 7.32 -9.24 11.94
C ALA A 150 7.32 -8.11 10.89
N TYR A 151 7.23 -6.86 11.34
CA TYR A 151 7.30 -5.72 10.42
C TYR A 151 8.68 -5.60 9.78
N VAL A 152 9.77 -5.71 10.56
CA VAL A 152 11.15 -5.73 10.04
C VAL A 152 11.33 -6.88 9.04
N SER A 153 10.85 -8.09 9.38
CA SER A 153 10.91 -9.25 8.51
C SER A 153 10.19 -9.03 7.19
N LEU A 154 9.03 -8.35 7.23
CA LEU A 154 8.30 -7.96 6.03
C LEU A 154 9.10 -7.00 5.16
N LEU A 155 9.64 -5.92 5.73
CA LEU A 155 10.43 -4.95 4.97
C LEU A 155 11.70 -5.60 4.39
N ARG A 156 12.36 -6.48 5.16
CA ARG A 156 13.51 -7.30 4.75
C ARG A 156 13.18 -8.26 3.61
N ALA A 157 11.96 -8.80 3.56
CA ALA A 157 11.50 -9.64 2.45
C ALA A 157 11.18 -8.84 1.18
N VAL A 158 10.74 -7.58 1.31
CA VAL A 158 10.39 -6.71 0.17
C VAL A 158 11.64 -6.08 -0.47
N ILE A 159 12.59 -5.61 0.33
CA ILE A 159 13.73 -4.80 -0.16
C ILE A 159 14.58 -5.44 -1.27
N PRO A 160 14.88 -6.76 -1.26
CA PRO A 160 15.75 -7.37 -2.28
C PRO A 160 15.20 -7.23 -3.70
N SER A 161 13.87 -7.08 -3.83
CA SER A 161 13.22 -6.86 -5.12
C SER A 161 13.59 -5.53 -5.80
N PHE A 162 14.05 -4.55 -5.02
CA PHE A 162 14.38 -3.20 -5.49
C PHE A 162 15.88 -2.92 -5.48
N MET A 163 16.69 -3.71 -4.77
CA MET A 163 18.12 -3.42 -4.64
C MET A 163 18.92 -3.79 -5.90
N PRO A 164 19.92 -2.96 -6.30
CA PRO A 164 20.86 -3.32 -7.35
C PRO A 164 21.84 -4.40 -6.87
N SER A 165 22.38 -5.17 -7.81
CA SER A 165 23.41 -6.19 -7.54
C SER A 165 24.72 -5.63 -6.99
N SER A 166 24.96 -4.32 -7.15
CA SER A 166 26.12 -3.62 -6.56
C SER A 166 25.97 -3.33 -5.07
N SER A 167 24.78 -3.55 -4.49
CA SER A 167 24.56 -3.48 -3.05
C SER A 167 25.36 -4.56 -2.34
N PRO A 168 26.13 -4.24 -1.29
CA PRO A 168 26.72 -5.23 -0.41
C PRO A 168 25.65 -6.16 0.19
N ASP A 169 26.04 -7.40 0.40
CA ASP A 169 25.24 -8.44 1.05
C ASP A 169 25.17 -8.16 2.57
N PRO A 170 23.97 -8.00 3.17
CA PRO A 170 23.81 -7.77 4.60
C PRO A 170 24.57 -8.77 5.49
N TRP A 171 24.58 -10.05 5.11
CA TRP A 171 25.30 -11.11 5.84
C TRP A 171 26.79 -10.80 6.02
N LYS A 172 27.41 -10.11 5.06
CA LYS A 172 28.84 -9.76 5.13
C LYS A 172 29.12 -8.52 5.99
N ILE A 173 28.11 -7.71 6.25
CA ILE A 173 28.24 -6.46 7.00
C ILE A 173 27.94 -6.67 8.48
N ASP A 174 26.88 -7.42 8.77
CA ASP A 174 26.44 -7.71 10.13
C ASP A 174 25.75 -9.09 10.18
N PRO A 175 26.55 -10.17 10.25
CA PRO A 175 26.04 -11.54 10.21
C PRO A 175 25.09 -11.86 11.36
N GLU A 176 25.36 -11.32 12.56
CA GLU A 176 24.56 -11.61 13.76
C GLU A 176 23.15 -11.04 13.62
N THR A 177 23.02 -9.79 13.18
CA THR A 177 21.71 -9.18 12.92
C THR A 177 21.01 -9.85 11.73
N ASP A 178 21.73 -10.15 10.66
CA ASP A 178 21.13 -10.74 9.46
C ASP A 178 20.64 -12.18 9.70
N LYS A 179 21.33 -12.96 10.56
CA LYS A 179 20.94 -14.32 10.94
C LYS A 179 19.53 -14.41 11.52
N ILE A 180 19.11 -13.38 12.26
CA ILE A 180 17.77 -13.29 12.85
C ILE A 180 16.79 -12.50 11.97
N ASN A 181 17.15 -12.22 10.71
CA ASN A 181 16.40 -11.38 9.79
C ASN A 181 16.12 -9.97 10.37
N GLY A 182 17.03 -9.48 11.20
CA GLY A 182 16.91 -8.19 11.86
C GLY A 182 17.32 -7.02 10.95
N LEU A 183 17.42 -5.84 11.56
CA LEU A 183 17.89 -4.63 10.92
C LEU A 183 18.84 -3.87 11.83
N SER A 184 20.01 -3.49 11.32
CA SER A 184 20.97 -2.64 12.04
C SER A 184 21.33 -1.41 11.22
N VAL A 185 21.88 -0.40 11.90
CA VAL A 185 22.38 0.82 11.26
C VAL A 185 23.45 0.50 10.21
N GLN A 186 24.34 -0.47 10.46
CA GLN A 186 25.38 -0.86 9.52
C GLN A 186 24.79 -1.46 8.23
N ILE A 187 23.79 -2.33 8.36
CA ILE A 187 23.05 -2.88 7.21
C ILE A 187 22.37 -1.73 6.44
N MET A 188 21.69 -0.82 7.13
CA MET A 188 21.04 0.32 6.48
C MET A 188 22.04 1.23 5.75
N GLU A 189 23.11 1.63 6.43
CA GLU A 189 24.12 2.57 5.93
C GLU A 189 24.90 2.00 4.73
N LYS A 190 25.29 0.72 4.78
CA LYS A 190 26.21 0.15 3.78
C LYS A 190 25.50 -0.63 2.70
N CYS A 191 24.38 -1.31 3.01
CA CYS A 191 23.66 -2.13 2.05
C CYS A 191 22.53 -1.36 1.39
N PHE A 192 21.76 -0.56 2.12
CA PHE A 192 20.44 -0.12 1.61
C PHE A 192 20.35 1.36 1.24
N LEU A 193 20.59 2.26 2.20
CA LEU A 193 20.38 3.70 2.05
C LEU A 193 21.09 4.36 0.86
N PRO A 194 22.36 4.04 0.55
CA PRO A 194 23.12 4.73 -0.50
C PRO A 194 22.66 4.47 -1.93
N PHE A 195 21.74 3.52 -2.13
CA PHE A 195 21.44 2.99 -3.46
C PHE A 195 20.11 3.50 -4.03
N ALA A 196 20.07 3.53 -5.36
CA ALA A 196 18.86 3.69 -6.13
C ALA A 196 18.28 2.34 -6.52
N ALA A 197 17.00 2.30 -6.90
CA ALA A 197 16.35 1.07 -7.31
C ALA A 197 17.09 0.42 -8.49
N ASN A 198 17.05 -0.91 -8.60
CA ASN A 198 17.67 -1.67 -9.68
C ASN A 198 17.14 -1.25 -11.07
N VAL A 199 15.86 -0.91 -11.19
CA VAL A 199 15.21 -0.44 -12.42
C VAL A 199 15.21 1.09 -12.53
N VAL A 200 15.24 1.61 -13.76
CA VAL A 200 15.11 3.04 -14.06
C VAL A 200 13.62 3.43 -14.10
N GLY A 201 13.25 4.50 -13.38
CA GLY A 201 11.87 5.02 -13.37
C GLY A 201 11.49 5.64 -12.03
N ALA A 202 10.51 6.55 -12.05
CA ALA A 202 10.06 7.27 -10.87
C ALA A 202 9.40 6.33 -9.85
N GLU A 203 8.49 5.47 -10.30
CA GLU A 203 7.74 4.57 -9.41
C GLU A 203 8.64 3.62 -8.61
N ALA A 204 9.58 2.93 -9.25
CA ALA A 204 10.47 1.99 -8.57
C ALA A 204 11.34 2.70 -7.50
N ASN A 205 11.81 3.90 -7.80
CA ASN A 205 12.61 4.69 -6.84
C ASN A 205 11.75 5.28 -5.72
N ALA A 206 10.49 5.64 -6.00
CA ALA A 206 9.54 6.06 -4.97
C ALA A 206 9.22 4.91 -3.99
N LYS A 207 8.92 3.71 -4.50
CA LYS A 207 8.69 2.51 -3.67
C LYS A 207 9.91 2.18 -2.80
N LEU A 208 11.12 2.19 -3.38
CA LEU A 208 12.35 1.98 -2.60
C LEU A 208 12.54 3.08 -1.54
N SER A 209 12.30 4.35 -1.88
CA SER A 209 12.45 5.44 -0.91
C SER A 209 11.49 5.31 0.28
N LEU A 210 10.22 4.96 0.03
CA LEU A 210 9.24 4.69 1.10
C LEU A 210 9.65 3.50 1.97
N LEU A 211 10.22 2.45 1.37
CA LEU A 211 10.69 1.28 2.10
C LEU A 211 11.88 1.63 3.01
N LEU A 212 12.87 2.35 2.48
CA LEU A 212 14.03 2.81 3.25
C LEU A 212 13.61 3.77 4.38
N GLU A 213 12.65 4.65 4.10
CA GLU A 213 12.07 5.54 5.11
C GLU A 213 11.39 4.76 6.24
N ALA A 214 10.56 3.76 5.91
CA ALA A 214 9.90 2.92 6.90
C ALA A 214 10.91 2.14 7.76
N MET A 215 11.95 1.58 7.13
CA MET A 215 13.02 0.86 7.81
C MET A 215 13.82 1.78 8.76
N LEU A 216 14.20 2.97 8.29
CA LEU A 216 14.97 3.93 9.08
C LEU A 216 14.15 4.50 10.26
N ARG A 217 12.88 4.85 10.01
CA ARG A 217 11.94 5.25 11.07
C ARG A 217 11.75 4.14 12.10
N GLY A 218 11.71 2.89 11.65
CA GLY A 218 11.67 1.72 12.52
C GLY A 218 12.84 1.74 13.51
N LEU A 219 14.07 1.80 13.01
CA LEU A 219 15.26 1.86 13.87
C LEU A 219 15.22 3.05 14.85
N TRP A 220 14.81 4.22 14.36
CA TRP A 220 14.73 5.43 15.17
C TRP A 220 13.69 5.35 16.29
N ALA A 221 12.46 4.92 16.00
CA ALA A 221 11.37 4.82 16.97
C ALA A 221 11.67 3.87 18.14
N TYR A 222 12.74 3.10 18.02
CA TYR A 222 13.13 2.03 18.89
C TYR A 222 14.46 2.27 19.60
N GLY A 223 15.10 3.44 19.37
CA GLY A 223 16.34 3.84 20.02
C GLY A 223 17.58 3.14 19.45
N ASP A 224 17.47 2.45 18.31
CA ASP A 224 18.55 1.64 17.75
C ASP A 224 19.45 2.41 16.77
N ILE A 225 19.44 3.75 16.82
CA ILE A 225 20.13 4.60 15.82
C ILE A 225 20.99 5.71 16.44
N PRO A 226 22.29 5.46 16.68
CA PRO A 226 23.20 6.56 16.95
C PRO A 226 23.40 7.43 15.71
N TYR A 227 23.47 8.75 15.89
CA TYR A 227 23.86 9.65 14.83
C TYR A 227 25.30 9.34 14.36
N SER A 228 25.51 9.38 13.05
CA SER A 228 26.85 9.36 12.49
C SER A 228 26.90 10.15 11.18
N ARG A 229 28.04 10.82 10.93
CA ARG A 229 28.26 11.53 9.67
C ARG A 229 28.25 10.60 8.45
N SER A 230 28.61 9.33 8.64
CA SER A 230 28.60 8.33 7.55
C SER A 230 27.18 7.92 7.20
N LEU A 231 26.31 7.74 8.20
CA LEU A 231 24.89 7.51 8.02
C LEU A 231 24.21 8.70 7.29
N ALA A 232 24.47 9.93 7.72
CA ALA A 232 23.93 11.13 7.06
C ALA A 232 24.34 11.19 5.57
N LYS A 233 25.62 10.94 5.28
CA LYS A 233 26.13 10.88 3.90
C LYS A 233 25.51 9.74 3.08
N ALA A 234 25.26 8.58 3.70
CA ALA A 234 24.60 7.46 3.04
C ALA A 234 23.16 7.82 2.63
N VAL A 235 22.42 8.49 3.51
CA VAL A 235 21.08 9.02 3.22
C VAL A 235 21.12 10.03 2.07
N GLU A 236 22.00 11.02 2.14
CA GLU A 236 22.13 12.06 1.11
C GLU A 236 22.49 11.47 -0.26
N LYS A 237 23.53 10.62 -0.30
CA LYS A 237 23.96 9.92 -1.52
C LYS A 237 22.82 9.11 -2.13
N GLY A 238 22.06 8.40 -1.29
CA GLY A 238 20.89 7.64 -1.72
C GLY A 238 19.79 8.50 -2.32
N ILE A 239 19.47 9.62 -1.67
CA ILE A 239 18.47 10.59 -2.15
C ILE A 239 18.87 11.11 -3.52
N GLN A 240 20.13 11.51 -3.70
CA GLN A 240 20.64 11.99 -4.99
C GLN A 240 20.53 10.90 -6.06
N ALA A 241 21.03 9.69 -5.77
CA ALA A 241 21.02 8.57 -6.70
C ALA A 241 19.59 8.19 -7.14
N ARG A 242 18.62 8.14 -6.22
CA ARG A 242 17.21 7.84 -6.51
C ARG A 242 16.57 8.93 -7.38
N ASN A 243 16.78 10.20 -7.04
CA ASN A 243 16.23 11.33 -7.80
C ASN A 243 16.80 11.42 -9.22
N GLU A 244 18.10 11.20 -9.40
CA GLU A 244 18.72 11.15 -10.72
C GLU A 244 18.19 9.99 -11.55
N LYS A 245 18.09 8.79 -10.96
CA LYS A 245 17.62 7.59 -11.66
C LYS A 245 16.13 7.65 -12.00
N ALA A 246 15.32 8.33 -11.19
CA ALA A 246 13.91 8.60 -11.48
C ALA A 246 13.73 9.48 -12.74
N LYS A 247 14.53 10.54 -12.87
CA LYS A 247 14.42 11.52 -13.98
C LYS A 247 14.88 10.96 -15.33
N LYS A 248 15.77 9.96 -15.35
CA LYS A 248 16.32 9.39 -16.59
C LYS A 248 15.28 8.77 -17.54
N LYS A 249 14.12 8.31 -17.03
CA LYS A 249 13.04 7.75 -17.85
C LYS A 249 12.19 8.86 -18.52
N GLY A 250 11.89 9.94 -17.79
CA GLY A 250 11.05 11.05 -18.26
C GLY A 250 11.72 12.00 -19.26
N ALA A 251 13.05 11.96 -19.40
CA ALA A 251 13.77 12.82 -20.35
C ALA A 251 13.52 12.48 -21.84
N ARG A 252 12.90 11.32 -22.15
CA ARG A 252 12.66 10.85 -23.53
C ARG A 252 11.18 10.79 -23.94
N GLY A 253 10.24 11.18 -23.07
CA GLY A 253 8.80 11.11 -23.35
C GLY A 253 8.00 12.12 -22.53
N LYS A 254 6.81 12.50 -23.03
CA LYS A 254 5.86 13.37 -22.32
C LYS A 254 5.45 12.65 -21.03
N GLY A 255 5.82 13.20 -19.87
CA GLY A 255 5.62 12.55 -18.57
C GLY A 255 4.15 12.21 -18.32
N ASP A 256 3.89 10.95 -17.97
CA ASP A 256 2.57 10.47 -17.59
C ASP A 256 2.17 10.99 -16.20
N VAL A 257 0.87 11.04 -15.90
CA VAL A 257 0.35 11.49 -14.60
C VAL A 257 0.87 10.61 -13.47
N GLY A 258 1.00 9.30 -13.69
CA GLY A 258 1.59 8.35 -12.74
C GLY A 258 3.06 8.66 -12.42
N ASP A 259 3.84 9.06 -13.42
CA ASP A 259 5.24 9.46 -13.21
C ASP A 259 5.35 10.72 -12.36
N LYS A 260 4.44 11.68 -12.51
CA LYS A 260 4.41 12.88 -11.67
C LYS A 260 4.10 12.55 -10.20
N ALA A 261 3.04 11.78 -9.95
CA ALA A 261 2.69 11.36 -8.59
C ALA A 261 3.82 10.58 -7.92
N ALA A 262 4.51 9.71 -8.66
CA ALA A 262 5.68 8.99 -8.15
C ALA A 262 6.85 9.93 -7.82
N LEU A 263 7.11 10.96 -8.64
CA LEU A 263 8.12 11.98 -8.34
C LEU A 263 7.78 12.81 -7.10
N ASP A 264 6.50 13.17 -6.93
CA ASP A 264 6.03 13.91 -5.75
C ASP A 264 6.21 13.08 -4.47
N ILE A 265 5.86 11.79 -4.50
CA ILE A 265 6.08 10.85 -3.38
C ILE A 265 7.57 10.69 -3.09
N LEU A 266 8.41 10.53 -4.13
CA LEU A 266 9.85 10.41 -3.98
C LEU A 266 10.46 11.67 -3.34
N SER A 267 10.03 12.86 -3.77
CA SER A 267 10.47 14.13 -3.21
C SER A 267 10.06 14.27 -1.74
N ALA A 268 8.80 13.95 -1.42
CA ALA A 268 8.30 13.99 -0.06
C ALA A 268 9.04 13.01 0.86
N SER A 269 9.31 11.79 0.40
CA SER A 269 10.10 10.80 1.14
C SER A 269 11.55 11.25 1.34
N SER A 270 12.17 11.85 0.32
CA SER A 270 13.52 12.42 0.42
C SER A 270 13.59 13.48 1.52
N ARG A 271 12.60 14.38 1.56
CA ARG A 271 12.53 15.41 2.61
C ARG A 271 12.35 14.79 4.01
N ARG A 272 11.49 13.77 4.14
CA ARG A 272 11.27 13.09 5.43
C ARG A 272 12.50 12.33 5.91
N LEU A 273 13.26 11.72 5.00
CA LEU A 273 14.55 11.09 5.32
C LEU A 273 15.57 12.12 5.82
N SER A 274 15.70 13.26 5.15
CA SER A 274 16.59 14.35 5.61
C SER A 274 16.17 14.88 6.98
N LEU A 275 14.88 15.19 7.16
CA LEU A 275 14.36 15.67 8.45
C LEU A 275 14.57 14.64 9.57
N LEU A 276 14.43 13.35 9.27
CA LEU A 276 14.69 12.30 10.27
C LEU A 276 16.17 12.29 10.68
N MET A 277 17.10 12.54 9.75
CA MET A 277 18.52 12.67 10.09
C MET A 277 18.80 13.90 10.95
N ASP A 278 18.16 15.04 10.66
CA ASP A 278 18.29 16.25 11.48
C ASP A 278 17.78 16.03 12.91
N VAL A 279 16.67 15.28 13.06
CA VAL A 279 16.13 14.88 14.37
C VAL A 279 17.09 13.96 15.12
N ILE A 280 17.62 12.92 14.46
CA ILE A 280 18.60 11.99 15.05
C ILE A 280 19.87 12.74 15.49
N GLU A 281 20.33 13.72 14.71
CA GLU A 281 21.48 14.56 15.07
C GLU A 281 21.18 15.42 16.31
N ALA A 282 20.01 16.07 16.37
CA ALA A 282 19.62 16.89 17.51
C ALA A 282 19.49 16.05 18.80
N GLU A 283 18.84 14.89 18.75
CA GLU A 283 18.72 14.00 19.92
C GLU A 283 20.09 13.52 20.42
N SER A 284 21.04 13.29 19.52
CA SER A 284 22.41 12.91 19.91
C SER A 284 23.21 14.02 20.60
N MET A 285 22.83 15.29 20.40
CA MET A 285 23.47 16.45 21.05
C MET A 285 22.89 16.75 22.44
N ASP A 286 21.66 16.32 22.71
CA ASP A 286 20.99 16.53 24.01
C ASP A 286 21.42 15.49 25.07
N ASP A 287 22.03 14.38 24.64
CA ASP A 287 22.54 13.29 25.51
C ASP A 287 24.00 13.50 25.98
N ASP A 288 24.71 14.53 25.49
CA ASP A 288 26.10 14.90 25.84
C ASP A 288 26.16 16.08 26.86
#